data_AF-A0AAW9IXF1-F1
#
_entry.id   AF-A0AAW9IXF1-F1
#
_cell.length_a   1.000
_cell.length_b   1.000
_cell.length_c   1.000
_cell.angle_alpha   90.00
_cell.angle_beta   90.00
_cell.angle_gamma   90.00
#
_symmetry.space_group_name_H-M   'P 1'
#
loop_
_entity.id
_entity.type
_entity.pdbx_description
1 polymer ?
#
loop_
_entity_poly.entity_id
_entity_poly.type
_entity_poly.pdbx_seq_one_letter_code
_entity_poly.pdbx_strand_id
1 'polypeptide(L)'
;SKSQIASALNVNANVLNNSLGIDFDAVSNGEKKVMVAAYKQIFYTVSAELPNNPSDLFDESVTFNELTRKGVSNQAPPVMVSNVAYGRTIYVKLETNSKSKDVQAAFKALLKDGSINTNNQYKDIYDDSSFTAVVLGGDSSEHNKIITKDFDEVRN
;
A
#
# COMPACT_ATOMS: atom_id res chain seq x y z
N SER A 1 -9.35 -11.03 -3.17
CA SER A 1 -9.48 -10.51 -4.55
C SER A 1 -8.81 -9.14 -4.68
N LYS A 2 -8.66 -8.63 -5.92
CA LYS A 2 -8.07 -7.32 -6.22
C LYS A 2 -8.76 -6.14 -5.52
N SER A 3 -10.10 -6.11 -5.52
CA SER A 3 -10.88 -5.07 -4.83
C SER A 3 -10.77 -5.15 -3.31
N GLN A 4 -10.76 -6.37 -2.76
CA GLN A 4 -10.66 -6.58 -1.30
C GLN A 4 -9.34 -6.06 -0.74
N ILE A 5 -8.20 -6.39 -1.35
CA ILE A 5 -6.89 -5.96 -0.83
C ILE A 5 -6.67 -4.45 -0.99
N ALA A 6 -7.18 -3.87 -2.07
CA ALA A 6 -7.12 -2.43 -2.31
C ALA A 6 -7.91 -1.65 -1.24
N SER A 7 -9.10 -2.12 -0.90
CA SER A 7 -9.90 -1.56 0.19
C SER A 7 -9.23 -1.75 1.55
N ALA A 8 -8.76 -2.96 1.85
CA ALA A 8 -8.14 -3.29 3.14
C ALA A 8 -6.87 -2.48 3.43
N LEU A 9 -6.05 -2.21 2.42
CA LEU A 9 -4.81 -1.44 2.56
C LEU A 9 -4.99 0.06 2.27
N ASN A 10 -6.19 0.48 1.87
CA ASN A 10 -6.48 1.82 1.38
C ASN A 10 -5.45 2.30 0.34
N VAL A 11 -5.31 1.52 -0.74
CA VAL A 11 -4.36 1.74 -1.83
C VAL A 11 -5.03 1.42 -3.17
N ASN A 12 -4.62 2.11 -4.23
CA ASN A 12 -5.04 1.75 -5.57
C ASN A 12 -4.55 0.34 -5.94
N ALA A 13 -5.47 -0.53 -6.35
CA ALA A 13 -5.19 -1.91 -6.68
C ALA A 13 -4.15 -2.09 -7.80
N ASN A 14 -4.13 -1.18 -8.78
CA ASN A 14 -3.19 -1.22 -9.89
C ASN A 14 -1.78 -0.84 -9.43
N VAL A 15 -1.64 0.18 -8.58
CA VAL A 15 -0.34 0.56 -8.00
C VAL A 15 0.25 -0.61 -7.21
N LEU A 16 -0.58 -1.24 -6.36
CA LEU A 16 -0.17 -2.39 -5.58
C LEU A 16 0.24 -3.57 -6.47
N ASN A 17 -0.57 -3.89 -7.48
CA ASN A 17 -0.30 -5.02 -8.37
C ASN A 17 0.94 -4.79 -9.25
N ASN A 18 1.09 -3.60 -9.83
CA ASN A 18 2.23 -3.28 -10.69
C ASN A 18 3.55 -3.30 -9.90
N SER A 19 3.51 -2.92 -8.63
CA SER A 19 4.71 -2.89 -7.78
C SER A 19 5.06 -4.30 -7.28
N LEU A 20 4.10 -5.03 -6.71
CA LEU A 20 4.33 -6.31 -6.04
C LEU A 20 4.19 -7.54 -6.95
N GLY A 21 3.53 -7.42 -8.10
CA GLY A 21 3.24 -8.55 -9.00
C GLY A 21 2.40 -9.62 -8.29
N ILE A 22 1.16 -9.29 -7.92
CA ILE A 22 0.27 -10.24 -7.24
C ILE A 22 -0.49 -11.03 -8.31
N ASP A 23 -0.29 -12.34 -8.32
CA ASP A 23 -1.04 -13.25 -9.19
C ASP A 23 -2.42 -13.54 -8.57
N PHE A 24 -3.40 -12.70 -8.90
CA PHE A 24 -4.75 -12.83 -8.35
C PHE A 24 -5.48 -14.08 -8.84
N ASP A 25 -5.12 -14.60 -10.02
CA ASP A 25 -5.74 -15.80 -10.60
C ASP A 25 -5.25 -17.05 -9.86
N ALA A 26 -3.94 -17.16 -9.60
CA ALA A 26 -3.37 -18.21 -8.77
C ALA A 26 -3.92 -18.15 -7.32
N VAL A 27 -4.18 -16.96 -6.79
CA VAL A 27 -4.84 -16.81 -5.48
C VAL A 27 -6.29 -17.29 -5.53
N SER A 28 -7.06 -16.97 -6.58
CA SER A 28 -8.45 -17.42 -6.67
C SER A 28 -8.58 -18.93 -6.87
N ASN A 29 -7.64 -19.54 -7.58
CA ASN A 29 -7.59 -20.99 -7.79
C ASN A 29 -7.05 -21.75 -6.56
N GLY A 30 -6.65 -21.03 -5.51
CA GLY A 30 -6.04 -21.62 -4.31
C GLY A 30 -4.64 -22.18 -4.56
N GLU A 31 -4.00 -21.84 -5.68
CA GLU A 31 -2.64 -22.25 -6.05
C GLU A 31 -1.59 -21.53 -5.18
N LYS A 32 -1.82 -20.25 -4.88
CA LYS A 32 -0.96 -19.41 -4.04
C LYS A 32 -1.69 -18.85 -2.84
N LYS A 33 -0.97 -18.68 -1.73
CA LYS A 33 -1.39 -17.88 -0.58
C LYS A 33 -0.50 -16.65 -0.48
N VAL A 34 -1.12 -15.47 -0.48
CA VAL A 34 -0.42 -14.18 -0.47
C VAL A 34 -0.90 -13.34 0.72
N MET A 35 0.05 -12.80 1.48
CA MET A 35 -0.17 -11.75 2.47
C MET A 35 0.57 -10.49 2.04
N VAL A 36 -0.04 -9.33 2.26
CA VAL A 36 0.58 -8.04 2.02
C VAL A 36 0.52 -7.20 3.28
N ALA A 37 1.67 -6.69 3.72
CA ALA A 37 1.80 -5.69 4.76
C ALA A 37 2.16 -4.34 4.14
N ALA A 38 1.62 -3.26 4.71
CA ALA A 38 1.89 -1.89 4.29
C ALA A 38 2.37 -1.07 5.47
N TYR A 39 3.57 -0.49 5.35
CA TYR A 39 4.20 0.35 6.36
C TYR A 39 4.23 1.79 5.86
N LYS A 40 3.28 2.61 6.33
CA LYS A 40 3.22 4.04 6.02
C LYS A 40 4.13 4.80 6.97
N GLN A 41 5.25 5.30 6.47
CA GLN A 41 6.21 6.11 7.21
C GLN A 41 5.95 7.58 6.89
N ILE A 42 5.20 8.26 7.76
CA ILE A 42 4.91 9.69 7.63
C ILE A 42 6.04 10.46 8.32
N PHE A 43 6.74 11.31 7.57
CA PHE A 43 7.81 12.15 8.10
C PHE A 43 7.24 13.42 8.71
N TYR A 44 6.32 14.06 8.00
CA TYR A 44 5.60 15.24 8.45
C TYR A 44 4.29 15.38 7.69
N THR A 45 3.41 16.22 8.23
CA THR A 45 2.16 16.63 7.59
C THR A 45 2.15 18.13 7.41
N VAL A 46 1.60 18.61 6.30
CA VAL A 46 1.32 20.03 6.09
C VAL A 46 -0.18 20.21 5.97
N SER A 47 -0.73 21.08 6.81
CA SER A 47 -2.14 21.43 6.83
C SER A 47 -2.35 22.84 6.29
N ALA A 48 -3.42 23.02 5.53
CA ALA A 48 -3.94 24.32 5.15
C ALA A 48 -5.11 24.69 6.06
N GLU A 49 -5.19 25.96 6.46
CA GLU A 49 -6.30 26.47 7.25
C GLU A 49 -7.58 26.44 6.43
N LEU A 50 -8.68 26.03 7.07
CA LEU A 50 -9.98 25.98 6.40
C LEU A 50 -10.53 27.40 6.25
N PRO A 51 -11.03 27.78 5.06
CA PRO A 51 -11.62 29.09 4.86
C PRO A 51 -12.93 29.21 5.66
N ASN A 52 -13.30 30.43 6.06
CA ASN A 52 -14.59 30.65 6.71
C ASN A 52 -15.75 30.55 5.68
N ASN A 53 -15.50 30.99 4.44
CA ASN A 53 -16.41 30.89 3.31
C ASN A 53 -15.69 30.36 2.07
N PRO A 54 -16.36 29.63 1.16
CA PRO A 54 -15.74 29.16 -0.07
C PRO A 54 -15.09 30.26 -0.93
N SER A 55 -15.62 31.49 -0.87
CA SER A 55 -15.07 32.67 -1.56
C SER A 55 -13.66 33.02 -1.12
N ASP A 56 -13.28 32.72 0.12
CA ASP A 56 -11.97 33.10 0.67
C ASP A 56 -10.80 32.35 0.00
N LEU A 57 -11.09 31.29 -0.76
CA LEU A 57 -10.12 30.51 -1.54
C LEU A 57 -9.84 31.07 -2.93
N PHE A 58 -10.73 31.93 -3.45
CA PHE A 58 -10.70 32.40 -4.82
C PHE A 58 -10.41 33.89 -4.86
N ASP A 59 -9.62 34.32 -5.85
CA ASP A 59 -9.48 35.73 -6.16
C ASP A 59 -10.85 36.33 -6.56
N GLU A 60 -11.08 37.61 -6.26
CA GLU A 60 -12.35 38.29 -6.53
C GLU A 60 -12.75 38.29 -8.01
N SER A 61 -11.77 38.15 -8.93
CA SER A 61 -12.03 38.05 -10.36
C SER A 61 -12.62 36.70 -10.80
N VAL A 62 -12.56 35.66 -9.96
CA VAL A 62 -13.03 34.32 -10.30
C VAL A 62 -14.55 34.23 -10.20
N THR A 63 -15.18 33.78 -11.29
CA THR A 63 -16.65 33.64 -11.34
C THR A 63 -17.09 32.17 -11.23
N PHE A 64 -18.32 31.96 -10.77
CA PHE A 64 -18.89 30.60 -10.72
C PHE A 64 -18.96 29.94 -12.11
N ASN A 65 -19.20 30.72 -13.17
CA ASN A 65 -19.20 30.22 -14.55
C ASN A 65 -17.83 29.61 -14.94
N GLU A 66 -16.73 30.17 -14.44
CA GLU A 66 -15.40 29.59 -14.66
C GLU A 66 -15.20 28.30 -13.90
N LEU A 67 -15.73 28.19 -12.67
CA LEU A 67 -15.72 26.95 -11.90
C LEU A 67 -16.53 25.85 -12.60
N THR A 68 -17.73 26.18 -13.10
CA THR A 68 -18.55 25.24 -13.88
C THR A 68 -17.85 24.83 -15.17
N ARG A 69 -17.19 25.77 -15.87
CA ARG A 69 -16.36 25.45 -17.05
C ARG A 69 -15.18 24.53 -16.72
N LYS A 70 -14.67 24.58 -15.48
CA LYS A 70 -13.64 23.66 -14.95
C LYS A 70 -14.22 22.34 -14.41
N GLY A 71 -15.53 22.14 -14.49
CA GLY A 71 -16.20 20.87 -14.17
C GLY A 71 -16.96 20.85 -12.85
N VAL A 72 -17.01 21.96 -12.11
CA VAL A 72 -17.80 22.04 -10.87
C VAL A 72 -19.27 21.83 -11.19
N SER A 73 -19.88 20.83 -10.54
CA SER A 73 -21.28 20.46 -10.69
C SER A 73 -21.79 19.71 -9.47
N ASN A 74 -23.09 19.40 -9.42
CA ASN A 74 -23.65 18.56 -8.35
C ASN A 74 -23.05 17.14 -8.33
N GLN A 75 -22.59 16.64 -9.48
CA GLN A 75 -21.94 15.32 -9.61
C GLN A 75 -20.42 15.40 -9.36
N ALA A 76 -19.83 16.59 -9.40
CA ALA A 76 -18.41 16.85 -9.16
C ALA A 76 -18.25 18.11 -8.29
N PRO A 77 -18.57 18.03 -6.99
CA PRO A 77 -18.43 19.17 -6.08
C PRO A 77 -16.94 19.54 -5.92
N PRO A 78 -16.64 20.84 -5.72
CA PRO A 78 -15.26 21.27 -5.47
C PRO A 78 -14.80 20.78 -4.09
N VAL A 79 -13.51 20.47 -3.98
CA VAL A 79 -12.87 20.04 -2.72
C VAL A 79 -11.57 20.81 -2.51
N MET A 80 -11.23 21.04 -1.25
CA MET A 80 -9.94 21.59 -0.84
C MET A 80 -9.11 20.50 -0.18
N VAL A 81 -7.83 20.44 -0.52
CA VAL A 81 -6.88 19.57 0.20
C VAL A 81 -6.47 20.27 1.49
N SER A 82 -7.03 19.84 2.62
CA SER A 82 -6.76 20.44 3.93
C SER A 82 -5.49 19.91 4.60
N ASN A 83 -5.06 18.70 4.26
CA ASN A 83 -3.87 18.09 4.85
C ASN A 83 -3.18 17.13 3.88
N VAL A 84 -1.85 17.22 3.80
CA VAL A 84 -1.01 16.30 3.02
C VAL A 84 0.03 15.68 3.94
N ALA A 85 0.12 14.35 3.93
CA ALA A 85 1.17 13.61 4.60
C ALA A 85 2.33 13.34 3.64
N TYR A 86 3.54 13.74 4.03
CA TYR A 86 4.77 13.53 3.28
C TYR A 86 5.59 12.43 3.93
N GLY A 87 6.14 11.53 3.10
CA GLY A 87 6.86 10.37 3.58
C GLY A 87 7.03 9.31 2.50
N ARG A 88 7.07 8.05 2.92
CA ARG A 88 7.14 6.88 2.03
C ARG A 88 6.24 5.76 2.54
N THR A 89 5.88 4.84 1.65
CA THR A 89 5.18 3.61 2.01
C THR A 89 6.00 2.41 1.56
N ILE A 90 6.25 1.48 2.48
CA ILE A 90 6.90 0.21 2.17
C ILE A 90 5.81 -0.85 2.09
N TYR A 91 5.71 -1.55 0.96
CA TYR A 91 4.84 -2.70 0.82
C TYR A 91 5.66 -3.98 0.83
N VAL A 92 5.25 -4.95 1.65
CA VAL A 92 5.88 -6.26 1.77
C VAL A 92 4.87 -7.32 1.37
N LYS A 93 5.19 -8.11 0.34
CA LYS A 93 4.45 -9.31 -0.09
C LYS A 93 5.14 -10.55 0.48
N LEU A 94 4.36 -11.42 1.12
CA LEU A 94 4.76 -12.77 1.49
C LEU A 94 3.89 -13.73 0.67
N GLU A 95 4.53 -14.58 -0.13
CA GLU A 95 3.85 -15.47 -1.09
C GLU A 95 4.35 -16.90 -0.90
N THR A 96 3.45 -17.88 -0.88
CA THR A 96 3.80 -19.30 -0.81
C THR A 96 2.84 -20.16 -1.64
N ASN A 97 3.34 -21.32 -2.08
CA ASN A 97 2.53 -22.38 -2.69
C ASN A 97 1.99 -23.37 -1.64
N SER A 98 2.42 -23.25 -0.37
CA SER A 98 2.02 -24.14 0.71
C SER A 98 0.50 -24.15 0.93
N LYS A 99 -0.07 -25.35 1.04
CA LYS A 99 -1.50 -25.54 1.34
C LYS A 99 -1.80 -25.54 2.83
N SER A 100 -0.77 -25.49 3.69
CA SER A 100 -0.95 -25.54 5.15
C SER A 100 -1.96 -24.52 5.66
N LYS A 101 -2.79 -24.93 6.62
CA LYS A 101 -3.74 -24.05 7.31
C LYS A 101 -3.03 -22.97 8.15
N ASP A 102 -1.76 -23.19 8.48
CA ASP A 102 -0.99 -22.33 9.38
C ASP A 102 -0.25 -21.20 8.68
N VAL A 103 -0.36 -21.07 7.34
CA VAL A 103 0.34 -20.05 6.54
C VAL A 103 0.11 -18.62 7.07
N GLN A 104 -1.12 -18.29 7.45
CA GLN A 104 -1.41 -16.95 7.98
C GLN A 104 -0.72 -16.72 9.33
N ALA A 105 -0.68 -17.73 10.20
CA ALA A 105 -0.02 -17.65 11.50
C ALA A 105 1.50 -17.55 11.32
N ALA A 106 2.07 -18.35 10.41
CA ALA A 106 3.48 -18.32 10.06
C ALA A 106 3.91 -16.93 9.55
N PHE A 107 3.18 -16.35 8.60
CA PHE A 107 3.51 -15.01 8.08
C PHE A 107 3.36 -13.91 9.13
N LYS A 108 2.36 -13.99 10.00
CA LYS A 108 2.22 -13.04 11.13
C LYS A 108 3.38 -13.15 12.12
N ALA A 109 3.80 -14.37 12.45
CA ALA A 109 4.94 -14.60 13.32
C ALA A 109 6.22 -14.03 12.70
N LEU A 110 6.45 -14.27 11.40
CA LEU A 110 7.62 -13.76 10.70
C LEU A 110 7.67 -12.22 10.68
N LEU A 111 6.55 -11.55 10.41
CA LEU A 111 6.46 -10.09 10.43
C LEU A 111 6.68 -9.48 11.83
N LYS A 112 6.42 -10.24 12.91
CA LYS A 112 6.54 -9.77 14.29
C LYS A 112 7.92 -10.04 14.88
N ASP A 113 8.38 -11.28 14.77
CA ASP A 113 9.58 -11.76 15.46
C ASP A 113 10.82 -11.67 14.56
N GLY A 114 10.61 -11.53 13.24
CA GLY A 114 11.63 -11.12 12.28
C GLY A 114 12.74 -12.14 12.06
N SER A 115 12.52 -13.44 12.34
CA SER A 115 13.47 -14.48 11.98
C SER A 115 12.74 -15.77 11.58
N ILE A 116 13.18 -16.34 10.46
CA ILE A 116 12.75 -17.65 9.97
C ILE A 116 13.31 -18.78 10.87
N ASN A 117 14.46 -18.53 11.52
CA ASN A 117 15.25 -19.52 12.25
C ASN A 117 14.77 -19.79 13.69
N THR A 118 13.89 -18.97 14.24
CA THR A 118 13.40 -19.11 15.62
C THR A 118 12.16 -19.99 15.74
N ASN A 119 11.52 -20.36 14.62
CA ASN A 119 10.23 -21.05 14.64
C ASN A 119 10.24 -22.31 13.75
N ASN A 120 10.86 -23.38 14.25
CA ASN A 120 10.91 -24.69 13.58
C ASN A 120 9.52 -25.22 13.16
N GLN A 121 8.46 -24.80 13.86
CA GLN A 121 7.08 -25.16 13.54
C GLN A 121 6.64 -24.71 12.13
N TYR A 122 7.19 -23.60 11.62
CA TYR A 122 6.76 -23.00 10.35
C TYR A 122 7.83 -23.06 9.26
N LYS A 123 8.95 -23.74 9.52
CA LYS A 123 10.10 -23.82 8.61
C LYS A 123 9.70 -24.25 7.20
N ASP A 124 8.92 -25.31 7.06
CA ASP A 124 8.48 -25.82 5.76
C ASP A 124 7.66 -24.78 4.97
N ILE A 125 6.86 -23.96 5.66
CA ILE A 125 6.10 -22.88 5.02
C ILE A 125 7.06 -21.80 4.52
N TYR A 126 8.06 -21.42 5.33
CA TYR A 126 9.03 -20.40 4.96
C TYR A 126 9.95 -20.83 3.81
N ASP A 127 10.38 -22.09 3.79
CA ASP A 127 11.22 -22.64 2.73
C ASP A 127 10.49 -22.64 1.35
N ASP A 128 9.16 -22.82 1.39
CA ASP A 128 8.23 -22.72 0.25
C ASP A 128 7.72 -21.29 -0.01
N SER A 129 8.31 -20.27 0.63
CA SER A 129 7.90 -18.88 0.50
C SER A 129 8.88 -18.02 -0.30
N SER A 130 8.36 -16.90 -0.80
CA SER A 130 9.10 -15.80 -1.42
C SER A 130 8.60 -14.48 -0.84
N PHE A 131 9.52 -13.55 -0.60
CA PHE A 131 9.25 -12.24 -0.03
C PHE A 131 9.61 -11.16 -1.04
N THR A 132 8.78 -10.12 -1.13
CA THR A 132 9.02 -8.98 -2.01
C THR A 132 8.76 -7.69 -1.26
N ALA A 133 9.73 -6.79 -1.22
CA ALA A 133 9.57 -5.46 -0.65
C ALA A 133 9.67 -4.40 -1.74
N VAL A 134 8.78 -3.42 -1.71
CA VAL A 134 8.83 -2.24 -2.60
C VAL A 134 8.64 -0.98 -1.78
N VAL A 135 9.46 0.03 -2.05
CA VAL A 135 9.36 1.36 -1.44
C VAL A 135 8.74 2.32 -2.45
N LEU A 136 7.63 2.95 -2.09
CA LEU A 136 6.96 3.98 -2.89
C LEU A 136 7.03 5.35 -2.19
N GLY A 137 7.41 6.39 -2.93
CA GLY A 137 7.47 7.79 -2.44
C GLY A 137 8.84 8.21 -1.89
N GLY A 138 8.95 9.50 -1.52
CA GLY A 138 10.20 10.13 -1.10
C GLY A 138 11.17 10.43 -2.25
N ASP A 139 12.43 10.72 -1.91
CA ASP A 139 13.54 11.06 -2.83
C ASP A 139 14.13 9.84 -3.58
N SER A 140 13.38 8.74 -3.65
CA SER A 140 13.84 7.54 -4.33
C SER A 140 13.66 7.72 -5.84
N SER A 141 14.74 8.13 -6.50
CA SER A 141 14.86 8.11 -7.97
C SER A 141 14.60 6.72 -8.57
N GLU A 142 14.64 5.66 -7.74
CA GLU A 142 14.28 4.30 -8.10
C GLU A 142 13.29 3.71 -7.09
N HIS A 143 12.18 3.18 -7.59
CA HIS A 143 11.34 2.27 -6.83
C HIS A 143 12.16 1.01 -6.51
N ASN A 144 12.81 0.99 -5.35
CA ASN A 144 13.62 -0.14 -4.95
C ASN A 144 12.73 -1.35 -4.71
N LYS A 145 12.94 -2.39 -5.51
CA LYS A 145 12.27 -3.69 -5.40
C LYS A 145 13.28 -4.74 -4.98
N ILE A 146 13.06 -5.33 -3.82
CA ILE A 146 13.82 -6.48 -3.33
C ILE A 146 12.93 -7.70 -3.45
N ILE A 147 13.44 -8.77 -4.04
CA ILE A 147 12.80 -10.10 -4.06
C ILE A 147 13.80 -11.07 -3.45
N THR A 148 13.39 -11.78 -2.42
CA THR A 148 14.31 -12.60 -1.63
C THR A 148 13.58 -13.76 -0.95
N LYS A 149 14.36 -14.77 -0.56
CA LYS A 149 13.93 -15.83 0.35
C LYS A 149 14.38 -15.59 1.79
N ASP A 150 15.28 -14.64 2.00
CA ASP A 150 15.72 -14.25 3.34
C ASP A 150 14.92 -13.04 3.81
N PHE A 151 14.10 -13.23 4.85
CA PHE A 151 13.29 -12.14 5.37
C PHE A 151 14.14 -11.06 6.08
N ASP A 152 15.37 -11.37 6.47
CA ASP A 152 16.28 -10.38 7.06
C ASP A 152 16.68 -9.30 6.03
N GLU A 153 16.75 -9.63 4.74
CA GLU A 153 16.97 -8.65 3.67
C GLU A 153 15.79 -7.70 3.46
N VAL A 154 14.56 -8.11 3.82
CA VAL A 154 13.37 -7.24 3.78
C VAL A 154 13.34 -6.29 4.98
N ARG A 155 14.01 -6.65 6.07
CA ARG A 155 14.03 -5.89 7.32
C ARG A 155 15.04 -4.74 7.31
N ASN A 156 16.17 -4.93 6.63
CA ASN A 156 17.26 -3.96 6.53
C ASN A 156 16.94 -2.81 5.55
#